data_AF-A0A3E2NPH4-F1
#
_entry.id   AF-A0A3E2NPH4-F1
#
_cell.length_a   1.000
_cell.length_b   1.000
_cell.length_c   1.000
_cell.angle_alpha   90.00
_cell.angle_beta   90.00
_cell.angle_gamma   90.00
#
_symmetry.space_group_name_H-M   'P 1'
#
loop_
_entity.id
_entity.type
_entity.pdbx_description
1 polymer ?
#
loop_
_entity_poly.entity_id
_entity_poly.type
_entity_poly.pdbx_seq_one_letter_code
_entity_poly.pdbx_strand_id
1 'polypeptide(L)'
;MKLNLKTTPVINLNDFDPADIQGVLHQIEASFDIKFEDSELKNISTFNSLCELVTSKVKQAHTGCTTQQAFYKLRNAINAKNPTEKYLIKPQTKLCELFPRDNRIEVVADIENDLGFHMNLLQPKPWITWSFALLLVASLGLFFISSTIAFIGMVISIAGLRLAGRFGKELKVKTIGDLAEKIAREHHLKCRRDASTVSRTEISQKVKDLFTAHLHLEPVFLMNK
;
A
#
# COMPACT_ATOMS: atom_id res chain seq x y z
N MET A 1 -36.63 -34.93 13.10
CA MET A 1 -35.39 -35.54 12.59
C MET A 1 -34.33 -34.45 12.53
N LYS A 2 -33.34 -34.49 13.43
CA LYS A 2 -32.29 -33.45 13.53
C LYS A 2 -31.25 -33.72 12.45
N LEU A 3 -31.17 -32.86 11.44
CA LEU A 3 -30.08 -32.88 10.47
C LEU A 3 -28.93 -32.03 11.04
N ASN A 4 -27.86 -32.74 11.40
CA ASN A 4 -26.59 -32.20 11.87
C ASN A 4 -25.71 -32.03 10.62
N LEU A 5 -25.47 -30.79 10.19
CA LEU A 5 -24.62 -30.48 9.03
C LEU A 5 -23.53 -29.49 9.45
N LYS A 6 -22.43 -30.03 9.97
CA LYS A 6 -21.11 -29.39 9.99
C LYS A 6 -20.46 -29.58 8.61
N THR A 7 -20.75 -28.71 7.65
CA THR A 7 -19.96 -28.65 6.41
C THR A 7 -20.15 -27.30 5.73
N THR A 8 -19.04 -26.58 5.57
CA THR A 8 -18.93 -25.30 4.86
C THR A 8 -19.43 -25.45 3.41
N PRO A 9 -20.19 -24.48 2.83
CA PRO A 9 -20.66 -24.59 1.46
C PRO A 9 -19.48 -24.50 0.48
N VAL A 10 -19.24 -25.57 -0.28
CA VAL A 10 -18.29 -25.57 -1.39
C VAL A 10 -18.98 -24.92 -2.59
N ILE A 11 -18.58 -23.69 -2.93
CA ILE A 11 -19.12 -22.97 -4.09
C ILE A 11 -18.49 -23.54 -5.36
N ASN A 12 -19.32 -24.09 -6.24
CA ASN A 12 -18.92 -24.56 -7.57
C ASN A 12 -19.05 -23.40 -8.57
N LEU A 13 -18.00 -23.16 -9.36
CA LEU A 13 -17.97 -22.05 -10.31
C LEU A 13 -18.83 -22.32 -11.54
N ASN A 14 -19.13 -23.58 -11.82
CA ASN A 14 -19.99 -23.98 -12.94
C ASN A 14 -21.47 -23.68 -12.68
N ASP A 15 -21.84 -23.30 -11.46
CA ASP A 15 -23.21 -22.91 -11.10
C ASP A 15 -23.56 -21.47 -11.55
N PHE A 16 -22.57 -20.72 -12.06
CA PHE A 16 -22.70 -19.34 -12.53
C PHE A 16 -22.57 -19.25 -14.05
N ASP A 17 -23.09 -18.16 -14.64
CA ASP A 17 -22.94 -17.89 -16.07
C ASP A 17 -21.44 -17.76 -16.42
N PRO A 18 -20.94 -18.49 -17.45
CA PRO A 18 -19.57 -18.33 -17.94
C PRO A 18 -19.16 -16.88 -18.24
N ALA A 19 -20.07 -16.05 -18.73
CA ALA A 19 -19.82 -14.63 -19.01
C ALA A 19 -19.57 -13.82 -17.74
N ASP A 20 -20.33 -14.11 -16.67
CA ASP A 20 -20.17 -13.44 -15.38
C ASP A 20 -18.87 -13.87 -14.69
N ILE A 21 -18.53 -15.16 -14.76
CA ILE A 21 -17.24 -15.69 -14.27
C ILE A 21 -16.08 -15.04 -15.00
N GLN A 22 -16.17 -14.87 -16.33
CA GLN A 22 -15.15 -14.20 -17.12
C GLN A 22 -14.97 -12.73 -16.71
N GLY A 23 -16.07 -12.03 -16.40
CA GLY A 23 -16.04 -10.66 -15.86
C GLY A 23 -15.30 -10.58 -14.51
N VAL A 24 -15.57 -11.51 -13.59
CA VAL A 24 -14.87 -11.58 -12.31
C VAL A 24 -13.39 -11.91 -12.49
N LEU A 25 -13.05 -12.85 -13.38
CA LEU A 25 -11.65 -13.19 -13.67
C LEU A 25 -10.89 -11.97 -14.17
N HIS A 26 -11.47 -11.18 -15.07
CA HIS A 26 -10.83 -9.96 -15.57
C HIS A 26 -10.60 -8.92 -14.46
N GLN A 27 -11.54 -8.79 -13.51
CA GLN A 27 -11.36 -7.93 -12.35
C GLN A 27 -10.27 -8.44 -11.40
N ILE A 28 -10.14 -9.77 -11.24
CA ILE A 28 -9.08 -10.38 -10.44
C ILE A 28 -7.72 -10.13 -11.10
N GLU A 29 -7.60 -10.35 -12.41
CA GLU A 29 -6.40 -10.03 -13.19
C GLU A 29 -5.98 -8.57 -12.99
N ALA A 30 -6.92 -7.63 -13.14
CA ALA A 30 -6.67 -6.21 -12.94
C ALA A 30 -6.34 -5.86 -11.47
N SER A 31 -6.96 -6.56 -10.51
CA SER A 31 -6.76 -6.31 -9.08
C SER A 31 -5.43 -6.83 -8.58
N PHE A 32 -4.94 -7.95 -9.09
CA PHE A 32 -3.72 -8.61 -8.65
C PHE A 32 -2.56 -8.49 -9.64
N ASP A 33 -2.76 -7.80 -10.77
CA ASP A 33 -1.78 -7.64 -11.85
C ASP A 33 -1.19 -8.99 -12.30
N ILE A 34 -2.08 -9.97 -12.48
CA ILE A 34 -1.78 -11.32 -12.94
C ILE A 34 -2.52 -11.58 -14.25
N LYS A 35 -2.07 -12.59 -14.99
CA LYS A 35 -2.77 -13.11 -16.17
C LYS A 35 -3.04 -14.60 -16.01
N PHE A 36 -4.28 -15.00 -16.30
CA PHE A 36 -4.64 -16.40 -16.42
C PHE A 36 -4.41 -16.88 -17.84
N GLU A 37 -3.93 -18.11 -17.97
CA GLU A 37 -3.93 -18.80 -19.27
C GLU A 37 -5.20 -19.64 -19.39
N ASP A 38 -5.77 -19.72 -20.60
CA ASP A 38 -6.98 -20.52 -20.87
C ASP A 38 -6.79 -22.01 -20.50
N SER A 39 -5.55 -22.51 -20.55
CA SER A 39 -5.15 -23.85 -20.14
C SER A 39 -5.31 -24.09 -18.64
N GLU A 40 -5.10 -23.07 -17.82
CA GLU A 40 -5.14 -23.13 -16.35
C GLU A 40 -6.57 -23.06 -15.84
N LEU A 41 -7.42 -22.29 -16.52
CA LEU A 41 -8.84 -22.09 -16.18
C LEU A 41 -9.69 -23.34 -16.48
N LYS A 42 -9.29 -24.17 -17.45
CA LYS A 42 -10.02 -25.39 -17.85
C LYS A 42 -10.23 -26.41 -16.73
N ASN A 43 -9.38 -26.40 -15.71
CA ASN A 43 -9.42 -27.39 -14.62
C ASN A 43 -9.99 -26.82 -13.31
N ILE A 44 -10.50 -25.58 -13.31
CA ILE A 44 -10.99 -24.91 -12.12
C ILE A 44 -12.50 -25.01 -12.06
N SER A 45 -13.00 -25.87 -11.18
CA SER A 45 -14.44 -26.04 -10.95
C SER A 45 -14.92 -25.46 -9.63
N THR A 46 -14.02 -25.11 -8.70
CA THR A 46 -14.43 -24.61 -7.37
C THR A 46 -13.80 -23.27 -7.02
N PHE A 47 -14.50 -22.50 -6.19
CA PHE A 47 -14.00 -21.24 -5.66
C PHE A 47 -12.66 -21.40 -4.91
N ASN A 48 -12.51 -22.51 -4.17
CA ASN A 48 -11.26 -22.81 -3.47
C ASN A 48 -10.10 -23.06 -4.45
N SER A 49 -10.35 -23.81 -5.54
CA SER A 49 -9.35 -24.04 -6.60
C SER A 49 -8.96 -22.73 -7.28
N LEU A 50 -9.92 -21.82 -7.50
CA LEU A 50 -9.62 -20.49 -8.04
C LEU A 50 -8.78 -19.66 -7.06
N CYS A 51 -9.13 -19.64 -5.77
CA CYS A 51 -8.35 -18.96 -4.75
C CYS A 51 -6.92 -19.53 -4.67
N GLU A 52 -6.76 -20.84 -4.80
CA GLU A 52 -5.44 -21.49 -4.83
C GLU A 52 -4.64 -21.11 -6.09
N LEU A 53 -5.27 -21.08 -7.26
CA LEU A 53 -4.60 -20.64 -8.49
C LEU A 53 -4.16 -19.18 -8.40
N VAL A 54 -5.05 -18.29 -7.96
CA VAL A 54 -4.73 -16.87 -7.73
C VAL A 54 -3.58 -16.77 -6.74
N THR A 55 -3.66 -17.48 -5.61
CA THR A 55 -2.59 -17.49 -4.60
C THR A 55 -1.26 -17.97 -5.18
N SER A 56 -1.28 -19.01 -6.01
CA SER A 56 -0.09 -19.54 -6.67
C SER A 56 0.52 -18.54 -7.65
N LYS A 57 -0.29 -17.96 -8.53
CA LYS A 57 0.13 -16.92 -9.50
C LYS A 57 0.67 -15.68 -8.83
N VAL A 58 -0.03 -15.21 -7.80
CA VAL A 58 0.39 -14.07 -6.97
C VAL A 58 1.70 -14.39 -6.26
N LYS A 59 1.85 -15.58 -5.66
CA LYS A 59 3.12 -15.99 -5.05
C LYS A 59 4.25 -16.08 -6.08
N GLN A 60 4.01 -16.63 -7.26
CA GLN A 60 5.01 -16.76 -8.33
C GLN A 60 5.41 -15.41 -8.92
N ALA A 61 4.48 -14.45 -9.03
CA ALA A 61 4.79 -13.06 -9.35
C ALA A 61 5.57 -12.37 -8.21
N HIS A 62 5.34 -12.75 -6.95
CA HIS A 62 5.89 -12.09 -5.77
C HIS A 62 7.08 -12.78 -5.11
N THR A 63 7.60 -13.88 -5.66
CA THR A 63 8.78 -14.59 -5.13
C THR A 63 10.09 -13.81 -5.30
N GLY A 64 10.11 -12.71 -6.08
CA GLY A 64 11.34 -11.96 -6.37
C GLY A 64 11.33 -10.46 -6.06
N CYS A 65 10.18 -9.78 -6.04
CA CYS A 65 10.16 -8.31 -6.06
C CYS A 65 9.57 -7.70 -4.77
N THR A 66 10.45 -7.41 -3.80
CA THR A 66 10.11 -6.68 -2.56
C THR A 66 9.41 -5.34 -2.84
N THR A 67 9.71 -4.71 -3.98
CA THR A 67 9.04 -3.49 -4.47
C THR A 67 7.57 -3.72 -4.77
N GLN A 68 7.22 -4.84 -5.41
CA GLN A 68 5.83 -5.16 -5.71
C GLN A 68 5.06 -5.49 -4.42
N GLN A 69 5.68 -6.21 -3.48
CA GLN A 69 5.09 -6.46 -2.16
C GLN A 69 4.84 -5.16 -1.39
N ALA A 70 5.80 -4.24 -1.41
CA ALA A 70 5.65 -2.92 -0.81
C ALA A 70 4.53 -2.11 -1.47
N PHE A 71 4.39 -2.20 -2.80
CA PHE A 71 3.32 -1.54 -3.55
C PHE A 71 1.94 -2.06 -3.14
N TYR A 72 1.76 -3.37 -3.04
CA TYR A 72 0.48 -3.97 -2.64
C TYR A 72 0.08 -3.61 -1.21
N LYS A 73 1.03 -3.64 -0.26
CA LYS A 73 0.77 -3.20 1.12
C LYS A 73 0.33 -1.74 1.16
N LEU A 74 1.05 -0.88 0.47
CA LEU A 74 0.76 0.55 0.41
C LEU A 74 -0.61 0.81 -0.22
N ARG A 75 -0.92 0.10 -1.32
CA ARG A 75 -2.22 0.18 -1.99
C ARG A 75 -3.35 -0.26 -1.07
N ASN A 76 -3.17 -1.34 -0.30
CA ASN A 76 -4.20 -1.84 0.61
C ASN A 76 -4.43 -0.87 1.77
N ALA A 77 -3.37 -0.34 2.39
CA ALA A 77 -3.46 0.66 3.45
C ALA A 77 -4.21 1.94 2.99
N ILE A 78 -3.93 2.39 1.77
CA ILE A 78 -4.63 3.55 1.17
C ILE A 78 -6.11 3.23 0.91
N ASN A 79 -6.41 2.08 0.32
CA ASN A 79 -7.78 1.67 -0.01
C ASN A 79 -8.65 1.42 1.22
N ALA A 80 -8.06 0.99 2.34
CA ALA A 80 -8.78 0.79 3.61
C ALA A 80 -9.34 2.11 4.17
N LYS A 81 -8.73 3.24 3.83
CA LYS A 81 -9.12 4.57 4.34
C LYS A 81 -10.00 5.36 3.37
N ASN A 82 -9.95 5.07 2.07
CA ASN A 82 -10.78 5.71 1.04
C ASN A 82 -11.67 4.67 0.31
N PRO A 83 -12.71 4.12 0.95
CA PRO A 83 -13.54 3.06 0.38
C PRO A 83 -14.41 3.51 -0.80
N THR A 84 -14.68 4.82 -0.92
CA THR A 84 -15.54 5.43 -1.95
C THR A 84 -14.88 5.55 -3.32
N GLU A 85 -13.55 5.45 -3.38
CA GLU A 85 -12.76 5.56 -4.60
C GLU A 85 -11.77 4.39 -4.66
N LYS A 86 -12.28 3.17 -4.88
CA LYS A 86 -11.46 1.99 -5.24
C LYS A 86 -10.86 2.17 -6.65
N TYR A 87 -10.12 3.24 -6.88
CA TYR A 87 -9.39 3.39 -8.14
C TYR A 87 -8.35 2.28 -8.24
N LEU A 88 -8.14 1.80 -9.46
CA LEU A 88 -6.93 1.07 -9.82
C LEU A 88 -5.74 1.98 -9.57
N ILE A 89 -5.24 2.00 -8.33
CA ILE A 89 -3.96 2.59 -7.99
C ILE A 89 -2.93 1.77 -8.76
N LYS A 90 -2.27 2.42 -9.72
CA LYS A 90 -1.20 1.85 -10.55
C LYS A 90 0.13 2.41 -10.07
N PRO A 91 1.28 1.75 -10.36
CA PRO A 91 2.59 2.26 -9.97
C PRO A 91 2.85 3.71 -10.40
N GLN A 92 2.34 4.11 -11.56
CA GLN A 92 2.45 5.47 -12.10
C GLN A 92 1.50 6.52 -11.48
N THR A 93 0.59 6.12 -10.59
CA THR A 93 -0.32 7.06 -9.91
C THR A 93 0.49 8.06 -9.11
N LYS A 94 0.17 9.36 -9.25
CA LYS A 94 0.92 10.44 -8.61
C LYS A 94 0.59 10.49 -7.13
N LEU A 95 1.61 10.62 -6.27
CA LEU A 95 1.37 10.80 -4.83
C LEU A 95 0.61 12.08 -4.52
N CYS A 96 0.76 13.13 -5.33
CA CYS A 96 0.04 14.39 -5.09
C CYS A 96 -1.48 14.22 -5.17
N GLU A 97 -1.96 13.23 -5.93
CA GLU A 97 -3.39 12.91 -6.07
C GLU A 97 -3.87 12.09 -4.87
N LEU A 98 -3.04 11.18 -4.34
CA LEU A 98 -3.35 10.33 -3.18
C LEU A 98 -3.15 11.03 -1.83
N PHE A 99 -2.24 12.00 -1.78
CA PHE A 99 -1.84 12.73 -0.58
C PHE A 99 -1.99 14.25 -0.81
N PRO A 100 -3.20 14.81 -0.65
CA PRO A 100 -3.47 16.23 -0.88
C PRO A 100 -2.61 17.10 0.04
N ARG A 101 -2.24 18.32 -0.38
CA ARG A 101 -1.32 19.18 0.38
C ARG A 101 -1.90 19.67 1.72
N ASP A 102 -3.22 19.74 1.82
CA ASP A 102 -3.91 20.33 2.96
C ASP A 102 -3.79 19.44 4.19
N ASN A 103 -4.10 18.15 4.04
CA ASN A 103 -4.05 17.12 5.09
C ASN A 103 -2.88 16.12 4.94
N ARG A 104 -1.89 16.42 4.09
CA ARG A 104 -0.77 15.51 3.75
C ARG A 104 -0.08 14.86 4.95
N ILE A 105 0.19 15.65 5.99
CA ILE A 105 0.92 15.18 7.18
C ILE A 105 0.11 14.13 7.93
N GLU A 106 -1.19 14.37 8.10
CA GLU A 106 -2.11 13.48 8.79
C GLU A 106 -2.31 12.18 8.00
N VAL A 107 -2.62 12.28 6.70
CA VAL A 107 -2.84 11.11 5.84
C VAL A 107 -1.59 10.21 5.77
N VAL A 108 -0.40 10.79 5.69
CA VAL A 108 0.85 10.01 5.70
C VAL A 108 1.08 9.36 7.06
N ALA A 109 0.85 10.08 8.16
CA ALA A 109 1.01 9.52 9.51
C ALA A 109 0.06 8.34 9.75
N ASP A 110 -1.18 8.45 9.30
CA ASP A 110 -2.17 7.38 9.42
C ASP A 110 -1.77 6.12 8.63
N ILE A 111 -1.24 6.28 7.42
CA ILE A 111 -0.75 5.16 6.62
C ILE A 111 0.53 4.56 7.21
N GLU A 112 1.43 5.38 7.76
CA GLU A 112 2.61 4.88 8.48
C GLU A 112 2.23 4.07 9.74
N ASN A 113 1.18 4.48 10.44
CA ASN A 113 0.64 3.75 11.59
C ASN A 113 0.05 2.40 11.17
N ASP A 114 -0.71 2.35 10.07
CA ASP A 114 -1.28 1.11 9.53
C ASP A 114 -0.18 0.14 9.04
N LEU A 115 0.87 0.68 8.41
CA LEU A 115 2.02 -0.09 7.93
C LEU A 115 2.96 -0.54 9.06
N GLY A 116 2.91 0.08 10.24
CA GLY A 116 3.79 -0.22 11.37
C GLY A 116 5.26 0.22 11.17
N PHE A 117 5.52 1.16 10.26
CA PHE A 117 6.83 1.77 10.06
C PHE A 117 6.75 3.14 9.38
N HIS A 118 7.73 4.00 9.66
CA HIS A 118 7.87 5.30 9.02
C HIS A 118 8.45 5.19 7.60
N MET A 119 7.76 5.79 6.64
CA MET A 119 8.16 5.85 5.22
C MET A 119 9.04 7.06 4.93
N ASN A 120 9.11 8.05 5.83
CA ASN A 120 9.92 9.27 5.67
C ASN A 120 9.67 9.97 4.33
N LEU A 121 8.40 10.04 3.94
CA LEU A 121 7.96 10.52 2.62
C LEU A 121 8.04 12.05 2.48
N LEU A 122 7.89 12.75 3.60
CA LEU A 122 7.77 14.20 3.65
C LEU A 122 9.13 14.88 3.84
N GLN A 123 9.31 16.02 3.20
CA GLN A 123 10.49 16.88 3.35
C GLN A 123 10.12 18.38 3.38
N PRO A 124 10.92 19.20 4.08
CA PRO A 124 10.82 20.66 4.01
C PRO A 124 11.12 21.18 2.62
N LYS A 125 10.63 22.40 2.33
CA LYS A 125 10.98 23.10 1.09
C LYS A 125 12.50 23.30 1.03
N PRO A 126 13.16 22.99 -0.11
CA PRO A 126 14.61 23.08 -0.23
C PRO A 126 15.16 24.45 0.17
N TRP A 127 14.51 25.54 -0.24
CA TRP A 127 14.94 26.90 0.11
C TRP A 127 15.00 27.15 1.63
N ILE A 128 14.04 26.60 2.40
CA ILE A 128 14.02 26.74 3.86
C ILE A 128 15.21 25.98 4.45
N THR A 129 15.47 24.76 3.97
CA THR A 129 16.63 23.96 4.39
C THR A 129 17.95 24.67 4.09
N TRP A 130 18.11 25.20 2.87
CA TRP A 130 19.30 25.97 2.49
C TRP A 130 19.49 27.23 3.33
N SER A 131 18.40 27.94 3.63
CA SER A 131 18.45 29.17 4.45
C SER A 131 18.99 28.88 5.86
N PHE A 132 18.46 27.85 6.53
CA PHE A 132 18.95 27.49 7.87
C PHE A 132 20.33 26.81 7.83
N ALA A 133 20.66 26.07 6.78
CA ALA A 133 22.00 25.51 6.62
C ALA A 133 23.05 26.62 6.43
N LEU A 134 22.75 27.64 5.62
CA LEU A 134 23.62 28.81 5.45
C LEU A 134 23.76 29.58 6.75
N LEU A 135 22.66 29.77 7.49
CA LEU A 135 22.68 30.42 8.81
C LEU A 135 23.57 29.66 9.80
N LEU A 136 23.54 28.32 9.77
CA LEU A 136 24.38 27.48 10.61
C LEU A 136 25.88 27.65 10.27
N VAL A 137 26.22 27.67 8.98
CA VAL A 137 27.59 27.91 8.51
C VAL A 137 28.07 29.33 8.85
N ALA A 138 27.21 30.33 8.66
CA ALA A 138 27.51 31.71 9.03
C ALA A 138 27.73 31.86 10.54
N SER A 139 26.95 31.14 11.36
CA SER A 139 27.09 31.14 12.82
C SER A 139 28.44 30.57 13.26
N LEU A 140 28.98 29.57 12.56
CA LEU A 140 30.31 29.03 12.81
C LEU A 140 31.41 30.07 12.50
N GLY A 141 31.25 30.84 11.41
CA GLY A 141 32.18 31.92 11.06
C GLY A 141 32.16 33.09 12.07
N LEU A 142 30.97 33.42 12.58
CA LEU A 142 30.79 34.48 13.58
C LEU A 142 31.37 34.13 14.96
N PHE A 143 31.72 32.86 15.20
CA PHE A 143 32.30 32.41 16.46
C PHE A 143 33.61 33.14 16.80
N PHE A 144 34.37 33.54 15.77
CA PHE A 144 35.63 34.29 15.90
C PHE A 144 35.44 35.78 16.22
N ILE A 145 34.24 36.34 16.02
CA ILE A 145 33.94 37.76 16.25
C ILE A 145 33.17 37.92 17.56
N SER A 146 32.11 37.13 17.75
CA SER A 146 31.28 37.15 18.95
C SER A 146 30.68 35.77 19.20
N SER A 147 31.20 35.08 20.20
CA SER A 147 30.73 33.74 20.59
C SER A 147 29.27 33.72 21.02
N THR A 148 28.75 34.83 21.57
CA THR A 148 27.34 34.94 21.99
C THR A 148 26.40 34.96 20.78
N ILE A 149 26.72 35.77 19.76
CA ILE A 149 25.91 35.87 18.53
C ILE A 149 25.96 34.55 17.76
N ALA A 150 27.14 33.92 17.69
CA ALA A 150 27.31 32.61 17.08
C ALA A 150 26.45 31.53 17.74
N PHE A 151 26.40 31.50 19.07
CA PHE A 151 25.60 30.51 19.81
C PHE A 151 24.10 30.71 19.57
N ILE A 152 23.62 31.96 19.59
CA ILE A 152 22.22 32.28 19.29
C ILE A 152 21.86 31.85 17.86
N GLY A 153 22.70 32.18 16.87
CA GLY A 153 22.49 31.79 15.47
C GLY A 153 22.48 30.27 15.27
N MET A 154 23.34 29.54 15.99
CA MET A 154 23.37 28.08 15.98
C MET A 154 22.09 27.48 16.55
N VAL A 155 21.61 27.96 17.70
CA VAL A 155 20.36 27.50 18.31
C VAL A 155 19.17 27.76 17.38
N ILE A 156 19.06 28.96 16.80
CA ILE A 156 17.99 29.32 15.86
C ILE A 156 18.03 28.41 14.63
N SER A 157 19.22 28.14 14.08
CA SER A 157 19.39 27.29 12.89
C SER A 157 18.96 25.85 13.17
N ILE A 158 19.39 25.28 14.29
CA ILE A 158 19.05 23.90 14.68
C ILE A 158 17.55 23.79 14.95
N ALA A 159 16.98 24.73 15.71
CA ALA A 159 15.54 24.76 15.98
C ALA A 159 14.73 24.91 14.69
N GLY A 160 15.17 25.82 13.80
CA GLY A 160 14.56 26.05 12.49
C GLY A 160 14.57 24.83 11.59
N LEU A 161 15.69 24.11 11.51
CA LEU A 161 15.78 22.84 10.76
C LEU A 161 14.88 21.75 11.33
N ARG A 162 14.80 21.62 12.67
CA ARG A 162 13.88 20.68 13.32
C ARG A 162 12.42 20.99 13.02
N LEU A 163 12.03 22.26 13.14
CA LEU A 163 10.68 22.73 12.84
C LEU A 163 10.35 22.52 11.36
N ALA A 164 11.26 22.89 10.46
CA ALA A 164 11.10 22.67 9.02
C ALA A 164 10.90 21.19 8.71
N GLY A 165 11.65 20.28 9.36
CA GLY A 165 11.47 18.84 9.24
C GLY A 165 10.07 18.36 9.63
N ARG A 166 9.45 18.97 10.66
CA ARG A 166 8.11 18.62 11.14
C ARG A 166 6.98 19.17 10.26
N PHE A 167 7.19 20.31 9.62
CA PHE A 167 6.21 20.96 8.73
C PHE A 167 6.46 20.70 7.24
N GLY A 168 7.39 19.80 6.91
CA GLY A 168 7.66 19.42 5.53
C GLY A 168 6.41 18.86 4.87
N LYS A 169 5.93 19.53 3.82
CA LYS A 169 4.80 19.06 2.99
C LYS A 169 5.25 18.64 1.60
N GLU A 170 6.53 18.74 1.26
CA GLU A 170 7.02 18.33 -0.05
C GLU A 170 7.22 16.81 -0.08
N LEU A 171 6.89 16.18 -1.21
CA LEU A 171 7.04 14.74 -1.40
C LEU A 171 8.44 14.45 -1.96
N LYS A 172 9.12 13.45 -1.41
CA LYS A 172 10.45 13.02 -1.90
C LYS A 172 10.37 12.26 -3.23
N VAL A 173 9.22 11.69 -3.55
CA VAL A 173 8.99 10.86 -4.74
C VAL A 173 7.70 11.28 -5.44
N LYS A 174 7.61 10.98 -6.74
CA LYS A 174 6.52 11.46 -7.58
C LYS A 174 5.36 10.47 -7.65
N THR A 175 5.68 9.18 -7.72
CA THR A 175 4.70 8.12 -7.96
C THR A 175 4.69 7.07 -6.85
N ILE A 176 3.58 6.35 -6.75
CA ILE A 176 3.40 5.33 -5.71
C ILE A 176 4.32 4.12 -5.94
N GLY A 177 4.71 3.85 -7.18
CA GLY A 177 5.75 2.90 -7.53
C GLY A 177 7.12 3.31 -6.97
N ASP A 178 7.49 4.59 -7.10
CA ASP A 178 8.75 5.11 -6.54
C ASP A 178 8.76 5.01 -4.99
N LEU A 179 7.61 5.24 -4.35
CA LEU A 179 7.45 5.07 -2.91
C LEU A 179 7.59 3.61 -2.50
N ALA A 180 6.94 2.71 -3.23
CA ALA A 180 7.05 1.27 -3.00
C ALA A 180 8.51 0.79 -3.16
N GLU A 181 9.23 1.32 -4.14
CA GLU A 181 10.64 1.00 -4.36
C GLU A 181 11.52 1.53 -3.22
N LYS A 182 11.27 2.76 -2.75
CA LYS A 182 11.92 3.32 -1.57
C LYS A 182 11.68 2.48 -0.32
N ILE A 183 10.44 2.08 -0.07
CA ILE A 183 10.07 1.23 1.07
C ILE A 183 10.74 -0.14 0.96
N ALA A 184 10.78 -0.74 -0.23
CA ALA A 184 11.42 -2.03 -0.44
C ALA A 184 12.94 -1.99 -0.19
N ARG A 185 13.59 -0.88 -0.54
CA ARG A 185 15.02 -0.66 -0.22
C ARG A 185 15.25 -0.43 1.27
N GLU A 186 14.46 0.44 1.90
CA GLU A 186 14.68 0.88 3.29
C GLU A 186 14.17 -0.14 4.32
N HIS A 187 13.11 -0.88 4.00
CA HIS A 187 12.38 -1.78 4.92
C HIS A 187 12.27 -3.22 4.39
N HIS A 188 13.28 -3.68 3.66
CA HIS A 188 13.31 -4.97 2.95
C HIS A 188 12.86 -6.18 3.80
N LEU A 189 13.34 -6.29 5.05
CA LEU A 189 13.02 -7.40 5.94
C LEU A 189 11.57 -7.36 6.48
N LYS A 190 11.01 -6.17 6.70
CA LYS A 190 9.62 -5.99 7.14
C LYS A 190 8.63 -6.27 6.00
N CYS A 191 8.98 -5.87 4.78
CA CYS A 191 8.21 -6.24 3.60
C CYS A 191 8.17 -7.76 3.38
N ARG A 192 9.34 -8.43 3.53
CA ARG A 192 9.47 -9.88 3.31
C ARG A 192 8.79 -10.75 4.38
N ARG A 193 8.80 -10.35 5.67
CA ARG A 193 8.21 -11.16 6.75
C ARG A 193 6.68 -11.23 6.68
N ASP A 194 5.98 -10.11 6.51
CA ASP A 194 4.50 -10.15 6.44
C ASP A 194 3.99 -10.79 5.14
N ALA A 195 4.73 -10.73 4.03
CA ALA A 195 4.34 -11.37 2.78
C ALA A 195 4.15 -12.89 2.93
N SER A 196 4.86 -13.51 3.88
CA SER A 196 4.73 -14.95 4.19
C SER A 196 3.46 -15.30 4.98
N THR A 197 2.89 -14.37 5.75
CA THR A 197 1.73 -14.61 6.62
C THR A 197 0.40 -14.04 6.08
N VAL A 198 0.45 -13.01 5.23
CA VAL A 198 -0.75 -12.26 4.79
C VAL A 198 -1.43 -12.84 3.53
N SER A 199 -0.75 -13.67 2.74
CA SER A 199 -1.15 -13.91 1.35
C SER A 199 -2.43 -14.75 1.13
N ARG A 200 -2.64 -15.91 1.77
CA ARG A 200 -3.75 -16.80 1.33
C ARG A 200 -5.14 -16.33 1.77
N THR A 201 -5.26 -15.89 3.02
CA THR A 201 -6.53 -15.48 3.61
C THR A 201 -7.01 -14.14 3.04
N GLU A 202 -6.11 -13.16 2.86
CA GLU A 202 -6.44 -11.87 2.26
C GLU A 202 -6.80 -11.99 0.78
N ILE A 203 -6.06 -12.81 0.01
CA ILE A 203 -6.40 -13.10 -1.40
C ILE A 203 -7.77 -13.75 -1.49
N SER A 204 -8.03 -14.77 -0.67
CA SER A 204 -9.32 -15.47 -0.68
C SER A 204 -10.47 -14.52 -0.33
N GLN A 205 -10.29 -13.64 0.65
CA GLN A 205 -11.30 -12.64 1.03
C GLN A 205 -11.54 -11.62 -0.10
N LYS A 206 -10.47 -11.12 -0.73
CA LYS A 206 -10.59 -10.14 -1.82
C LYS A 206 -11.26 -10.74 -3.06
N VAL A 207 -10.90 -11.98 -3.42
CA VAL A 207 -11.54 -12.72 -4.51
C VAL A 207 -13.03 -12.90 -4.19
N LYS A 208 -13.37 -13.26 -2.95
CA LYS A 208 -14.75 -13.37 -2.49
C LYS A 208 -15.52 -12.05 -2.58
N ASP A 209 -14.91 -10.93 -2.19
CA ASP A 209 -15.52 -9.61 -2.29
C ASP A 209 -15.82 -9.24 -3.75
N LEU A 210 -14.92 -9.58 -4.68
CA LEU A 210 -15.12 -9.36 -6.13
C LEU A 210 -16.26 -10.22 -6.68
N PHE A 211 -16.32 -11.50 -6.30
CA PHE A 211 -17.44 -12.39 -6.65
C PHE A 211 -18.78 -11.83 -6.13
N THR A 212 -18.80 -11.38 -4.87
CA THR A 212 -20.03 -10.85 -4.24
C THR A 212 -20.49 -9.55 -4.90
N ALA A 213 -19.53 -8.66 -5.23
CA ALA A 213 -19.82 -7.38 -5.86
C ALA A 213 -20.28 -7.51 -7.32
N HIS A 214 -19.73 -8.47 -8.08
CA HIS A 214 -20.04 -8.61 -9.50
C HIS A 214 -21.28 -9.49 -9.76
N LEU A 215 -21.50 -10.52 -8.93
CA LEU A 215 -22.62 -11.45 -9.08
C LEU A 215 -23.86 -11.04 -8.26
N HIS A 216 -23.83 -9.89 -7.58
CA HIS A 216 -24.92 -9.39 -6.72
C HIS A 216 -25.42 -10.43 -5.68
N LEU A 217 -24.51 -11.25 -5.15
CA LEU A 217 -24.87 -12.31 -4.21
C LEU A 217 -25.19 -11.74 -2.83
N GLU A 218 -26.33 -12.12 -2.23
CA GLU A 218 -26.66 -11.74 -0.85
C GLU A 218 -25.62 -12.31 0.14
N PRO A 219 -25.22 -11.54 1.17
CA PRO A 219 -24.15 -11.90 2.11
C PRO A 219 -24.45 -13.15 2.98
N VAL A 220 -25.66 -13.71 2.89
CA VAL A 220 -26.14 -14.84 3.71
C VAL A 220 -25.51 -16.17 3.29
N PHE A 221 -25.07 -16.34 2.05
CA PHE A 221 -24.40 -17.58 1.59
C PHE A 221 -22.89 -17.63 1.89
N LEU A 222 -22.34 -16.56 2.46
CA LEU A 222 -20.90 -16.34 2.54
C LEU A 222 -20.37 -16.13 3.97
N MET A 223 -21.15 -16.37 5.01
CA MET A 223 -20.63 -16.36 6.38
C MET A 223 -19.91 -17.68 6.68
N ASN A 224 -18.57 -17.62 6.76
CA ASN A 224 -17.80 -18.61 7.50
C ASN A 224 -17.43 -17.95 8.84
N LYS A 225 -17.85 -18.58 9.93
CA LYS A 225 -17.47 -18.25 11.29
C LYS A 225 -16.14 -18.92 11.62
#